data_AF-A0A293MXJ9-F1
#
_entry.id   AF-A0A293MXJ9-F1
#
_cell.length_a   1.000
_cell.length_b   1.000
_cell.length_c   1.000
_cell.angle_alpha   90.00
_cell.angle_beta   90.00
_cell.angle_gamma   90.00
#
_symmetry.space_group_name_H-M   'P 1'
#
loop_
_entity.id
_entity.type
_entity.pdbx_description
1 polymer ?
#
loop_
_entity_poly.entity_id
_entity_poly.type
_entity_poly.pdbx_seq_one_letter_code
_entity_poly.pdbx_strand_id
1 'polypeptide(L)'
;MGSKRPADGSGGSAPKKVHFEPFRIGQVSTLEEMDMKTLQFQNRKLSQRLEQRVKQEAELRARVEQLEKRQTSDEGLLTVVNRYWNQLNEDLRILLQRFDAETSDEAEGRNEAAATTSFLGLLLHWDREELEEKLAQRVQVSTRAVAKVLQAFDRLVQRNHKVMLALRGGAAAGNNDEDAAQSGPDLDEAVRQSNVELQEENKNLHTMVTTLHEKNHLLSLKYQEHKDRADSLQLKKDELRNRVEELEYELGKVRAREEKLDAHLAECLQRLKSLPKASGSISDDSSGALTMSVTQSSTTSLKIEEVQSQLEEQRELAAARIMELEQLQHDYKESLKTVERLKMDLRSLPETVVVETAEYKCLQSQFSVLYNESMQLKTQLEESRQVLATSKNSHLRHIEQMESEELLMQKKLRTEVIRLEDALVQVRKEYEMLRIEFEQNLAATEQTGPINREMRHLITSLQSHNRQLKGEVQRYKRKLKEAAAEAHRLKQTLEMSHVAVTSTVPSSASSTSSEGGSSASREDCAVAPGSVSGGSLTGPHQIEARRSDEDSHDDDLPMEKGKSDPELIRELKIQLK
;
A
#
# COMPACT_ATOMS: atom_id res chain seq x y z
N MET A 1 43.79 14.18 -15.73
CA MET A 1 42.83 13.31 -15.01
C MET A 1 41.62 14.15 -14.63
N GLY A 2 40.41 13.66 -14.88
CA GLY A 2 39.16 14.38 -14.60
C GLY A 2 37.99 13.68 -15.28
N SER A 3 37.19 12.95 -14.52
CA SER A 3 36.21 12.00 -15.08
C SER A 3 34.94 12.66 -15.62
N LYS A 4 34.44 12.11 -16.72
CA LYS A 4 33.24 12.54 -17.43
C LYS A 4 32.01 11.84 -16.86
N ARG A 5 31.12 12.57 -16.16
CA ARG A 5 29.73 12.12 -15.94
C ARG A 5 28.90 12.43 -17.21
N PRO A 6 28.01 11.53 -17.67
CA PRO A 6 27.03 11.88 -18.70
C PRO A 6 25.96 12.80 -18.09
N ALA A 7 25.42 13.72 -18.90
CA ALA A 7 24.21 14.47 -18.58
C ALA A 7 23.02 13.80 -19.26
N ASP A 8 21.90 13.69 -18.55
CA ASP A 8 20.74 12.91 -18.99
C ASP A 8 19.90 13.60 -20.08
N GLY A 9 19.23 12.81 -20.91
CA GLY A 9 18.65 13.19 -22.20
C GLY A 9 17.30 13.92 -22.13
N SER A 10 17.23 15.09 -21.48
CA SER A 10 16.01 15.91 -21.49
C SER A 10 15.90 16.73 -22.80
N GLY A 11 15.02 16.27 -23.71
CA GLY A 11 14.72 16.89 -25.00
C GLY A 11 13.93 18.20 -24.92
N GLY A 12 14.47 19.21 -24.23
CA GLY A 12 13.83 20.52 -24.08
C GLY A 12 13.75 21.29 -25.41
N SER A 13 12.54 21.35 -26.00
CA SER A 13 12.32 22.14 -27.23
C SER A 13 12.63 23.62 -26.97
N ALA A 14 13.51 24.22 -27.79
CA ALA A 14 13.88 25.62 -27.65
C ALA A 14 12.64 26.54 -27.68
N PRO A 15 12.55 27.56 -26.82
CA PRO A 15 11.35 28.39 -26.69
C PRO A 15 11.08 29.13 -28.01
N LYS A 16 9.97 28.78 -28.68
CA LYS A 16 9.51 29.42 -29.92
C LYS A 16 9.37 30.92 -29.69
N LYS A 17 10.28 31.72 -30.25
CA LYS A 17 10.27 33.19 -30.14
C LYS A 17 8.97 33.71 -30.75
N VAL A 18 8.10 34.27 -29.92
CA VAL A 18 6.78 34.78 -30.34
C VAL A 18 6.97 35.93 -31.31
N HIS A 19 6.63 35.71 -32.57
CA HIS A 19 6.59 36.76 -33.60
C HIS A 19 5.27 37.51 -33.47
N PHE A 20 5.34 38.83 -33.30
CA PHE A 20 4.18 39.71 -33.25
C PHE A 20 4.16 40.56 -34.53
N GLU A 21 3.04 40.62 -35.24
CA GLU A 21 2.91 41.44 -36.44
C GLU A 21 3.11 42.94 -36.16
N PRO A 22 3.68 43.72 -37.09
CA PRO A 22 3.81 45.18 -36.95
C PRO A 22 2.45 45.89 -37.03
N PHE A 23 1.96 46.38 -35.89
CA PHE A 23 0.74 47.20 -35.84
C PHE A 23 1.00 48.60 -36.41
N ARG A 24 0.22 49.00 -37.42
CA ARG A 24 0.30 50.35 -38.01
C ARG A 24 -0.52 51.34 -37.15
N ILE A 25 0.17 52.27 -36.51
CA ILE A 25 -0.47 53.46 -35.94
C ILE A 25 -0.95 54.32 -37.12
N GLY A 26 -2.23 54.71 -37.13
CA GLY A 26 -2.80 55.60 -38.14
C GLY A 26 -2.25 57.03 -38.03
N GLN A 27 -2.73 57.95 -38.88
CA GLN A 27 -2.33 59.37 -38.79
C GLN A 27 -2.54 59.94 -37.37
N VAL A 28 -1.69 60.90 -36.99
CA VAL A 28 -1.63 61.51 -35.67
C VAL A 28 -1.49 63.01 -35.83
N SER A 29 -2.27 63.77 -35.06
CA SER A 29 -2.48 65.22 -35.21
C SER A 29 -1.87 66.02 -34.05
N THR A 30 -1.74 65.41 -32.87
CA THR A 30 -1.14 66.02 -31.67
C THR A 30 -0.23 65.02 -30.93
N LEU A 31 0.66 65.53 -30.07
CA LEU A 31 1.53 64.69 -29.23
C LEU A 31 0.70 63.81 -28.27
N GLU A 32 -0.34 64.38 -27.66
CA GLU A 32 -1.27 63.66 -26.77
C GLU A 32 -1.98 62.51 -27.48
N GLU A 33 -2.35 62.68 -28.75
CA GLU A 33 -2.93 61.61 -29.59
C GLU A 33 -1.90 60.51 -29.88
N MET A 34 -0.63 60.87 -30.07
CA MET A 34 0.48 59.92 -30.23
C MET A 34 0.68 59.06 -28.98
N ASP A 35 0.73 59.71 -27.82
CA ASP A 35 0.97 59.05 -26.54
C ASP A 35 -0.23 58.18 -26.13
N MET A 36 -1.45 58.65 -26.35
CA MET A 36 -2.68 57.87 -26.16
C MET A 36 -2.70 56.60 -27.02
N LYS A 37 -2.39 56.71 -28.33
CA LYS A 37 -2.29 55.56 -29.24
C LYS A 37 -1.15 54.61 -28.84
N THR A 38 -0.04 55.15 -28.34
CA THR A 38 1.11 54.38 -27.85
C THR A 38 0.76 53.59 -26.58
N LEU A 39 0.09 54.22 -25.60
CA LEU A 39 -0.38 53.57 -24.37
C LEU A 39 -1.41 52.48 -24.67
N GLN A 40 -2.36 52.73 -25.59
CA GLN A 40 -3.32 51.71 -26.05
C GLN A 40 -2.62 50.49 -26.67
N PHE A 41 -1.60 50.71 -27.52
CA PHE A 41 -0.82 49.61 -28.10
C PHE A 41 0.01 48.85 -27.05
N GLN A 42 0.67 49.56 -26.13
CA GLN A 42 1.42 48.94 -25.03
C GLN A 42 0.49 48.09 -24.14
N ASN A 43 -0.68 48.63 -23.76
CA ASN A 43 -1.69 47.93 -22.99
C ASN A 43 -2.18 46.66 -23.71
N ARG A 44 -2.58 46.76 -25.00
CA ARG A 44 -2.97 45.60 -25.81
C ARG A 44 -1.88 44.52 -25.90
N LYS A 45 -0.61 44.91 -25.99
CA LYS A 45 0.54 43.99 -26.02
C LYS A 45 0.86 43.40 -24.64
N LEU A 46 0.50 44.07 -23.55
CA LEU A 46 0.53 43.50 -22.20
C LEU A 46 -0.61 42.49 -22.01
N SER A 47 -1.83 42.78 -22.47
CA SER A 47 -2.97 41.83 -22.42
C SER A 47 -2.66 40.54 -23.19
N GLN A 48 -2.13 40.62 -24.42
CA GLN A 48 -1.70 39.44 -25.17
C GLN A 48 -0.62 38.59 -24.44
N ARG A 49 0.31 39.25 -23.73
CA ARG A 49 1.30 38.55 -22.89
C ARG A 49 0.65 37.92 -21.66
N LEU A 50 -0.33 38.59 -21.05
CA LEU A 50 -1.08 38.09 -19.90
C LEU A 50 -1.93 36.86 -20.29
N GLU A 51 -2.67 36.93 -21.39
CA GLU A 51 -3.41 35.82 -22.00
C GLU A 51 -2.49 34.61 -22.26
N GLN A 52 -1.30 34.85 -22.84
CA GLN A 52 -0.32 33.78 -23.07
C GLN A 52 0.19 33.19 -21.74
N ARG A 53 0.42 34.00 -20.71
CA ARG A 53 0.82 33.52 -19.38
C ARG A 53 -0.28 32.72 -18.70
N VAL A 54 -1.53 33.19 -18.73
CA VAL A 54 -2.70 32.47 -18.19
C VAL A 54 -2.88 31.13 -18.90
N LYS A 55 -2.66 31.06 -20.22
CA LYS A 55 -2.69 29.78 -20.97
C LYS A 55 -1.58 28.82 -20.54
N GLN A 56 -0.34 29.31 -20.41
CA GLN A 56 0.79 28.52 -19.89
C GLN A 56 0.54 28.04 -18.45
N GLU A 57 -0.05 28.89 -17.61
CA GLU A 57 -0.39 28.56 -16.23
C GLU A 57 -1.49 27.50 -16.16
N ALA A 58 -2.52 27.59 -17.00
CA ALA A 58 -3.57 26.57 -17.11
C ALA A 58 -3.01 25.22 -17.61
N GLU A 59 -2.12 25.25 -18.61
CA GLU A 59 -1.41 24.05 -19.10
C GLU A 59 -0.55 23.39 -18.00
N LEU A 60 0.16 24.20 -17.19
CA LEU A 60 0.93 23.70 -16.05
C LEU A 60 0.05 23.18 -14.91
N ARG A 61 -1.04 23.89 -14.55
CA ARG A 61 -2.01 23.46 -13.53
C ARG A 61 -2.65 22.11 -13.91
N ALA A 62 -3.09 21.95 -15.16
CA ALA A 62 -3.63 20.68 -15.66
C ALA A 62 -2.58 19.55 -15.65
N ARG A 63 -1.30 19.87 -15.89
CA ARG A 63 -0.21 18.88 -15.79
C ARG A 63 0.10 18.49 -14.35
N VAL A 64 0.00 19.41 -13.39
CA VAL A 64 0.09 19.09 -11.94
C VAL A 64 -1.05 18.17 -11.53
N GLU A 65 -2.30 18.52 -11.87
CA GLU A 65 -3.48 17.70 -11.57
C GLU A 65 -3.38 16.28 -12.18
N GLN A 66 -2.81 16.15 -13.39
CA GLN A 66 -2.54 14.86 -14.00
C GLN A 66 -1.48 14.04 -13.24
N LEU A 67 -0.44 14.69 -12.71
CA LEU A 67 0.61 14.05 -11.93
C LEU A 67 0.12 13.64 -10.54
N GLU A 68 -0.71 14.45 -9.88
CA GLU A 68 -1.35 14.12 -8.59
C GLU A 68 -2.31 12.92 -8.70
N LYS A 69 -3.12 12.88 -9.77
CA LYS A 69 -3.99 11.73 -10.08
C LYS A 69 -3.20 10.46 -10.43
N ARG A 70 -2.01 10.61 -11.02
CA ARG A 70 -1.11 9.48 -11.22
C ARG A 70 -0.48 9.04 -9.90
N GLN A 71 0.05 9.96 -9.10
CA GLN A 71 0.70 9.66 -7.82
C GLN A 71 -0.23 8.88 -6.90
N THR A 72 -1.48 9.32 -6.72
CA THR A 72 -2.47 8.62 -5.90
C THR A 72 -2.82 7.22 -6.42
N SER A 73 -2.73 6.98 -7.73
CA SER A 73 -2.83 5.64 -8.32
C SER A 73 -1.59 4.78 -8.05
N ASP A 74 -0.39 5.36 -8.22
CA ASP A 74 0.89 4.68 -8.01
C ASP A 74 1.09 4.32 -6.51
N GLU A 75 0.62 5.17 -5.58
CA GLU A 75 0.56 4.91 -4.12
C GLU A 75 -0.39 3.75 -3.76
N GLY A 76 -1.55 3.68 -4.42
CA GLY A 76 -2.48 2.56 -4.28
C GLY A 76 -1.88 1.24 -4.75
N LEU A 77 -1.20 1.25 -5.90
CA LEU A 77 -0.48 0.09 -6.42
C LEU A 77 0.66 -0.34 -5.48
N LEU A 78 1.47 0.61 -4.98
CA LEU A 78 2.54 0.33 -4.02
C LEU A 78 2.01 -0.34 -2.73
N THR A 79 0.85 0.09 -2.25
CA THR A 79 0.17 -0.49 -1.09
C THR A 79 -0.23 -1.96 -1.34
N VAL A 80 -0.79 -2.25 -2.51
CA VAL A 80 -1.18 -3.61 -2.92
C VAL A 80 0.05 -4.52 -3.09
N VAL A 81 1.11 -4.03 -3.75
CA VAL A 81 2.38 -4.77 -3.90
C VAL A 81 3.01 -5.07 -2.54
N ASN A 82 3.06 -4.09 -1.64
CA ASN A 82 3.60 -4.29 -0.29
C ASN A 82 2.82 -5.34 0.51
N ARG A 83 1.49 -5.39 0.35
CA ARG A 83 0.64 -6.42 1.00
C ARG A 83 0.99 -7.82 0.50
N TYR A 84 1.04 -8.02 -0.82
CA TYR A 84 1.40 -9.34 -1.39
C TYR A 84 2.84 -9.74 -1.08
N TRP A 85 3.78 -8.79 -1.01
CA TRP A 85 5.15 -9.10 -0.60
C TRP A 85 5.22 -9.58 0.85
N ASN A 86 4.50 -8.94 1.77
CA ASN A 86 4.48 -9.36 3.17
C ASN A 86 3.74 -10.69 3.37
N GLN A 87 2.70 -10.97 2.55
CA GLN A 87 2.07 -12.28 2.51
C GLN A 87 3.05 -13.37 2.03
N LEU A 88 3.75 -13.15 0.91
CA LEU A 88 4.77 -14.08 0.39
C LEU A 88 5.84 -14.41 1.44
N ASN A 89 6.33 -13.41 2.17
CA ASN A 89 7.35 -13.62 3.19
C ASN A 89 6.82 -14.42 4.39
N GLU A 90 5.57 -14.22 4.80
CA GLU A 90 4.94 -15.01 5.85
C GLU A 90 4.60 -16.44 5.40
N ASP A 91 4.15 -16.63 4.16
CA ASP A 91 3.93 -17.95 3.56
C ASP A 91 5.24 -18.75 3.48
N LEU A 92 6.34 -18.11 3.05
CA LEU A 92 7.69 -18.71 3.06
C LEU A 92 8.15 -19.07 4.48
N ARG A 93 7.90 -18.20 5.47
CA ARG A 93 8.20 -18.46 6.89
C ARG A 93 7.42 -19.67 7.42
N ILE A 94 6.14 -19.78 7.09
CA ILE A 94 5.26 -20.91 7.46
C ILE A 94 5.71 -22.20 6.77
N LEU A 95 6.17 -22.14 5.50
CA LEU A 95 6.74 -23.30 4.81
C LEU A 95 8.03 -23.79 5.48
N LEU A 96 8.96 -22.90 5.80
CA LEU A 96 10.21 -23.25 6.52
C LEU A 96 9.91 -23.87 7.89
N GLN A 97 9.00 -23.27 8.66
CA GLN A 97 8.60 -23.80 9.97
C GLN A 97 7.92 -25.19 9.89
N ARG A 98 7.39 -25.59 8.73
CA ARG A 98 6.76 -26.91 8.50
C ARG A 98 7.71 -27.96 7.92
N PHE A 99 8.67 -27.55 7.09
CA PHE A 99 9.48 -28.46 6.27
C PHE A 99 10.98 -28.46 6.59
N ASP A 100 11.49 -27.49 7.35
CA ASP A 100 12.91 -27.38 7.74
C ASP A 100 13.10 -27.28 9.27
N ALA A 101 12.09 -27.69 10.05
CA ALA A 101 12.08 -27.60 11.52
C ALA A 101 13.26 -28.32 12.20
N GLU A 102 13.88 -29.29 11.52
CA GLU A 102 15.06 -30.03 11.99
C GLU A 102 16.37 -29.20 11.90
N THR A 103 16.42 -28.11 11.12
CA THR A 103 17.61 -27.23 11.00
C THR A 103 17.34 -25.73 11.06
N SER A 104 16.11 -25.32 11.40
CA SER A 104 15.72 -23.90 11.46
C SER A 104 16.30 -23.20 12.70
N ASP A 105 17.28 -22.32 12.49
CA ASP A 105 17.89 -21.52 13.57
C ASP A 105 16.96 -20.39 14.04
N GLU A 106 16.38 -20.56 15.24
CA GLU A 106 15.38 -19.68 15.89
C GLU A 106 15.80 -18.20 15.99
N ALA A 107 17.10 -17.91 15.91
CA ALA A 107 17.63 -16.55 15.94
C ALA A 107 17.39 -15.76 14.63
N GLU A 108 17.42 -16.41 13.47
CA GLU A 108 17.32 -15.70 12.18
C GLU A 108 15.88 -15.21 11.91
N GLY A 109 14.88 -16.05 12.19
CA GLY A 109 13.48 -15.77 11.88
C GLY A 109 12.89 -14.53 12.58
N ARG A 110 13.48 -14.09 13.70
CA ARG A 110 13.04 -12.90 14.45
C ARG A 110 13.51 -11.59 13.81
N ASN A 111 14.72 -11.58 13.24
CA ASN A 111 15.27 -10.39 12.59
C ASN A 111 14.60 -10.12 11.22
N GLU A 112 14.31 -11.16 10.45
CA GLU A 112 13.66 -11.00 9.14
C GLU A 112 12.20 -10.49 9.26
N ALA A 113 11.47 -10.90 10.30
CA ALA A 113 10.07 -10.48 10.54
C ALA A 113 9.91 -8.99 10.92
N ALA A 114 10.87 -8.43 11.68
CA ALA A 114 10.85 -7.02 12.08
C ALA A 114 11.15 -6.07 10.90
N ALA A 115 12.03 -6.48 9.98
CA ALA A 115 12.44 -5.67 8.84
C ALA A 115 11.33 -5.50 7.77
N THR A 116 10.48 -6.51 7.58
CA THR A 116 9.50 -6.54 6.47
C THR A 116 8.20 -5.82 6.77
N THR A 117 7.80 -5.73 8.04
CA THR A 117 6.51 -5.16 8.45
C THR A 117 6.48 -3.62 8.43
N SER A 118 7.63 -2.96 8.59
CA SER A 118 7.72 -1.49 8.70
C SER A 118 7.92 -0.74 7.35
N PHE A 119 8.19 -1.46 6.25
CA PHE A 119 8.75 -0.89 5.01
C PHE A 119 8.02 0.35 4.45
N LEU A 120 6.67 0.33 4.37
CA LEU A 120 5.91 1.49 3.87
C LEU A 120 5.94 2.71 4.80
N GLY A 121 6.00 2.50 6.12
CA GLY A 121 6.03 3.60 7.09
C GLY A 121 7.35 4.37 7.09
N LEU A 122 8.43 3.72 6.65
CA LEU A 122 9.75 4.32 6.53
C LEU A 122 9.99 4.97 5.15
N LEU A 123 9.16 4.68 4.14
CA LEU A 123 9.34 5.15 2.75
C LEU A 123 9.44 6.68 2.61
N LEU A 124 8.78 7.45 3.49
CA LEU A 124 8.84 8.92 3.53
C LEU A 124 10.18 9.48 4.05
N HIS A 125 11.05 8.64 4.60
CA HIS A 125 12.31 9.03 5.26
C HIS A 125 13.55 8.62 4.46
N TRP A 126 13.39 7.89 3.35
CA TRP A 126 14.48 7.45 2.50
C TRP A 126 14.66 8.38 1.30
N ASP A 127 15.91 8.71 0.97
CA ASP A 127 16.20 9.31 -0.33
C ASP A 127 16.18 8.25 -1.46
N ARG A 128 16.47 8.67 -2.69
CA ARG A 128 16.42 7.76 -3.84
C ARG A 128 17.49 6.65 -3.77
N GLU A 129 18.72 6.98 -3.38
CA GLU A 129 19.82 6.02 -3.34
C GLU A 129 19.62 5.04 -2.16
N GLU A 130 19.13 5.55 -1.02
CA GLU A 130 18.68 4.72 0.11
C GLU A 130 17.50 3.80 -0.25
N LEU A 131 16.49 4.30 -0.96
CA LEU A 131 15.33 3.50 -1.37
C LEU A 131 15.72 2.33 -2.29
N GLU A 132 16.62 2.58 -3.25
CA GLU A 132 17.17 1.52 -4.12
C GLU A 132 17.93 0.46 -3.29
N GLU A 133 18.71 0.86 -2.27
CA GLU A 133 19.37 -0.07 -1.33
C GLU A 133 18.38 -0.87 -0.45
N LYS A 134 17.39 -0.21 0.17
CA LYS A 134 16.42 -0.87 1.06
C LYS A 134 15.52 -1.84 0.30
N LEU A 135 15.15 -1.51 -0.94
CA LEU A 135 14.42 -2.42 -1.82
C LEU A 135 15.28 -3.65 -2.16
N ALA A 136 16.55 -3.46 -2.52
CA ALA A 136 17.47 -4.57 -2.79
C ALA A 136 17.67 -5.49 -1.56
N GLN A 137 17.77 -4.93 -0.35
CA GLN A 137 17.86 -5.69 0.90
C GLN A 137 16.59 -6.52 1.15
N ARG A 138 15.39 -5.95 0.94
CA ARG A 138 14.11 -6.68 1.06
C ARG A 138 14.01 -7.82 0.05
N VAL A 139 14.42 -7.59 -1.19
CA VAL A 139 14.49 -8.64 -2.23
C VAL A 139 15.44 -9.75 -1.79
N GLN A 140 16.65 -9.41 -1.34
CA GLN A 140 17.67 -10.38 -0.93
C GLN A 140 17.22 -11.29 0.23
N VAL A 141 16.55 -10.75 1.25
CA VAL A 141 15.94 -11.55 2.35
C VAL A 141 14.93 -12.55 1.78
N SER A 142 14.03 -12.07 0.93
CA SER A 142 12.96 -12.89 0.33
C SER A 142 13.55 -14.00 -0.56
N THR A 143 14.57 -13.69 -1.37
CA THR A 143 15.32 -14.66 -2.17
C THR A 143 16.05 -15.70 -1.31
N ARG A 144 16.63 -15.30 -0.16
CA ARG A 144 17.26 -16.23 0.78
C ARG A 144 16.24 -17.21 1.37
N ALA A 145 15.05 -16.73 1.74
CA ALA A 145 13.98 -17.58 2.25
C ALA A 145 13.52 -18.60 1.18
N VAL A 146 13.33 -18.18 -0.08
CA VAL A 146 13.05 -19.10 -1.20
C VAL A 146 14.15 -20.15 -1.37
N ALA A 147 15.43 -19.75 -1.32
CA ALA A 147 16.55 -20.69 -1.44
C ALA A 147 16.58 -21.74 -0.31
N LYS A 148 16.25 -21.34 0.94
CA LYS A 148 16.09 -22.29 2.06
C LYS A 148 14.91 -23.25 1.82
N VAL A 149 13.76 -22.75 1.35
CA VAL A 149 12.59 -23.60 1.05
C VAL A 149 12.92 -24.65 -0.02
N LEU A 150 13.66 -24.28 -1.07
CA LEU A 150 14.11 -25.24 -2.09
C LEU A 150 15.03 -26.33 -1.50
N GLN A 151 15.97 -25.96 -0.64
CA GLN A 151 16.83 -26.94 0.05
C GLN A 151 16.04 -27.89 0.97
N ALA A 152 15.04 -27.38 1.69
CA ALA A 152 14.14 -28.20 2.50
C ALA A 152 13.36 -29.21 1.64
N PHE A 153 12.84 -28.78 0.48
CA PHE A 153 12.18 -29.67 -0.48
C PHE A 153 13.13 -30.72 -1.06
N ASP A 154 14.37 -30.36 -1.44
CA ASP A 154 15.37 -31.33 -1.92
C ASP A 154 15.69 -32.39 -0.86
N ARG A 155 15.88 -32.00 0.40
CA ARG A 155 16.07 -32.93 1.53
C ARG A 155 14.86 -33.86 1.70
N LEU A 156 13.65 -33.31 1.68
CA LEU A 156 12.40 -34.06 1.81
C LEU A 156 12.22 -35.07 0.67
N VAL A 157 12.51 -34.67 -0.58
CA VAL A 157 12.46 -35.54 -1.77
C VAL A 157 13.50 -36.66 -1.65
N GLN A 158 14.75 -36.36 -1.25
CA GLN A 158 15.78 -37.37 -1.05
C GLN A 158 15.40 -38.36 0.06
N ARG A 159 14.86 -37.89 1.19
CA ARG A 159 14.37 -38.74 2.29
C ARG A 159 13.22 -39.64 1.83
N ASN A 160 12.23 -39.08 1.13
CA ASN A 160 11.10 -39.84 0.60
C ASN A 160 11.54 -40.85 -0.48
N HIS A 161 12.57 -40.54 -1.27
CA HIS A 161 13.17 -41.48 -2.23
C HIS A 161 13.90 -42.64 -1.53
N LYS A 162 14.65 -42.38 -0.45
CA LYS A 162 15.26 -43.44 0.40
C LYS A 162 14.18 -44.36 0.99
N VAL A 163 13.10 -43.80 1.54
CA VAL A 163 11.95 -44.57 2.06
C VAL A 163 11.27 -45.39 0.96
N MET A 164 11.06 -44.80 -0.22
CA MET A 164 10.50 -45.52 -1.38
C MET A 164 11.40 -46.69 -1.82
N LEU A 165 12.73 -46.51 -1.85
CA LEU A 165 13.67 -47.59 -2.16
C LEU A 165 13.63 -48.70 -1.10
N ALA A 166 13.59 -48.36 0.19
CA ALA A 166 13.48 -49.35 1.26
C ALA A 166 12.17 -50.17 1.16
N LEU A 167 11.03 -49.50 0.94
CA LEU A 167 9.74 -50.16 0.73
C LEU A 167 9.72 -51.03 -0.53
N ARG A 168 10.39 -50.61 -1.60
CA ARG A 168 10.45 -51.36 -2.86
C ARG A 168 11.44 -52.54 -2.79
N GLY A 169 12.42 -52.47 -1.90
CA GLY A 169 13.41 -53.53 -1.62
C GLY A 169 12.83 -54.82 -1.05
N GLY A 170 11.57 -54.84 -0.59
CA GLY A 170 10.86 -56.04 -0.15
C GLY A 170 9.98 -56.72 -1.20
N ALA A 171 9.82 -56.14 -2.41
CA ALA A 171 8.76 -56.51 -3.35
C ALA A 171 9.25 -56.91 -4.77
N ALA A 172 10.57 -57.06 -4.97
CA ALA A 172 11.17 -57.29 -6.29
C ALA A 172 11.98 -58.60 -6.41
N ALA A 173 12.00 -59.45 -5.37
CA ALA A 173 12.64 -60.77 -5.40
C ALA A 173 11.74 -61.83 -6.07
N GLY A 174 11.40 -61.60 -7.34
CA GLY A 174 10.62 -62.53 -8.16
C GLY A 174 11.49 -63.31 -9.14
N ASN A 175 11.65 -64.61 -8.89
CA ASN A 175 12.33 -65.61 -9.73
C ASN A 175 13.85 -65.45 -9.92
N ASN A 176 14.65 -66.08 -9.06
CA ASN A 176 15.49 -67.26 -9.38
C ASN A 176 16.69 -67.43 -8.42
N ASP A 177 17.17 -68.68 -8.38
CA ASP A 177 18.43 -69.21 -7.84
C ASP A 177 18.65 -69.22 -6.31
N GLU A 178 18.79 -70.44 -5.80
CA GLU A 178 19.01 -70.80 -4.39
C GLU A 178 20.51 -70.76 -4.03
N ASP A 179 21.12 -69.58 -3.82
CA ASP A 179 22.37 -69.51 -3.02
C ASP A 179 22.71 -68.12 -2.44
N ALA A 180 21.92 -67.65 -1.48
CA ALA A 180 22.29 -66.52 -0.62
C ALA A 180 21.57 -66.57 0.74
N ALA A 181 22.19 -67.21 1.74
CA ALA A 181 21.75 -67.12 3.14
C ALA A 181 22.15 -65.76 3.76
N GLN A 182 21.67 -64.67 3.17
CA GLN A 182 21.75 -63.32 3.73
C GLN A 182 20.33 -62.76 3.80
N SER A 183 19.87 -62.53 5.02
CA SER A 183 18.61 -61.84 5.29
C SER A 183 18.55 -60.54 4.50
N GLY A 184 17.44 -60.30 3.79
CA GLY A 184 17.11 -58.94 3.34
C GLY A 184 17.20 -57.97 4.53
N PRO A 185 17.64 -56.72 4.30
CA PRO A 185 18.09 -55.81 5.37
C PRO A 185 17.05 -55.79 6.49
N ASP A 186 17.43 -56.25 7.69
CA ASP A 186 16.47 -56.56 8.76
C ASP A 186 15.74 -55.28 9.15
N LEU A 187 14.52 -55.14 8.65
CA LEU A 187 13.67 -53.98 8.87
C LEU A 187 13.35 -53.86 10.36
N ASP A 188 13.30 -55.00 11.06
CA ASP A 188 13.11 -55.07 12.50
C ASP A 188 14.38 -54.57 13.24
N GLU A 189 15.59 -54.83 12.74
CA GLU A 189 16.84 -54.24 13.26
C GLU A 189 16.95 -52.74 12.98
N ALA A 190 16.62 -52.29 11.77
CA ALA A 190 16.61 -50.86 11.45
C ALA A 190 15.59 -50.09 12.30
N VAL A 191 14.40 -50.65 12.52
CA VAL A 191 13.38 -50.09 13.42
C VAL A 191 13.84 -50.16 14.89
N ARG A 192 14.48 -51.26 15.33
CA ARG A 192 15.03 -51.44 16.68
C ARG A 192 16.15 -50.43 16.98
N GLN A 193 17.06 -50.20 16.04
CA GLN A 193 18.11 -49.18 16.14
C GLN A 193 17.51 -47.77 16.17
N SER A 194 16.63 -47.43 15.23
CA SER A 194 15.96 -46.11 15.22
C SER A 194 15.13 -45.86 16.48
N ASN A 195 14.52 -46.89 17.08
CA ASN A 195 13.80 -46.79 18.35
C ASN A 195 14.76 -46.59 19.54
N VAL A 196 15.95 -47.19 19.53
CA VAL A 196 17.01 -46.90 20.52
C VAL A 196 17.51 -45.47 20.37
N GLU A 197 17.81 -45.00 19.15
CA GLU A 197 18.22 -43.63 18.86
C GLU A 197 17.18 -42.62 19.35
N LEU A 198 15.89 -42.83 19.01
CA LEU A 198 14.78 -42.00 19.49
C LEU A 198 14.64 -42.05 21.02
N GLN A 199 14.89 -43.19 21.67
CA GLN A 199 14.88 -43.27 23.14
C GLN A 199 16.06 -42.53 23.79
N GLU A 200 17.22 -42.48 23.15
CA GLU A 200 18.37 -41.70 23.62
C GLU A 200 18.17 -40.21 23.39
N GLU A 201 17.68 -39.81 22.21
CA GLU A 201 17.29 -38.42 21.93
C GLU A 201 16.20 -37.95 22.91
N ASN A 202 15.18 -38.77 23.19
CA ASN A 202 14.11 -38.42 24.13
C ASN A 202 14.64 -38.25 25.57
N LYS A 203 15.58 -39.09 26.03
CA LYS A 203 16.31 -38.88 27.31
C LYS A 203 17.14 -37.60 27.31
N ASN A 204 17.81 -37.29 26.20
CA ASN A 204 18.62 -36.07 26.05
C ASN A 204 17.73 -34.81 26.05
N LEU A 205 16.58 -34.85 25.37
CA LEU A 205 15.57 -33.78 25.38
C LEU A 205 14.95 -33.59 26.78
N HIS A 206 14.57 -34.66 27.48
CA HIS A 206 14.11 -34.59 28.87
C HIS A 206 15.17 -33.98 29.80
N THR A 207 16.44 -34.36 29.62
CA THR A 207 17.56 -33.78 30.38
C THR A 207 17.73 -32.29 30.06
N MET A 208 17.70 -31.91 28.78
CA MET A 208 17.80 -30.52 28.34
C MET A 208 16.67 -29.67 28.91
N VAL A 209 15.41 -30.11 28.78
CA VAL A 209 14.21 -29.48 29.34
C VAL A 209 14.33 -29.29 30.85
N THR A 210 14.85 -30.29 31.58
CA THR A 210 15.12 -30.18 33.02
C THR A 210 16.12 -29.07 33.31
N THR A 211 17.30 -29.05 32.66
CA THR A 211 18.28 -27.97 32.88
C THR A 211 17.79 -26.60 32.41
N LEU A 212 16.88 -26.52 31.44
CA LEU A 212 16.26 -25.27 31.00
C LEU A 212 15.25 -24.76 32.02
N HIS A 213 14.46 -25.64 32.65
CA HIS A 213 13.60 -25.26 33.77
C HIS A 213 14.41 -24.80 34.98
N GLU A 214 15.50 -25.49 35.33
CA GLU A 214 16.44 -25.07 36.39
C GLU A 214 17.05 -23.69 36.11
N LYS A 215 17.57 -23.47 34.89
CA LYS A 215 18.11 -22.17 34.45
C LYS A 215 17.04 -21.08 34.47
N ASN A 216 15.82 -21.36 34.01
CA ASN A 216 14.72 -20.40 34.02
C ASN A 216 14.28 -20.04 35.45
N HIS A 217 14.25 -21.01 36.36
CA HIS A 217 13.98 -20.76 37.78
C HIS A 217 15.10 -19.92 38.42
N LEU A 218 16.36 -20.25 38.19
CA LEU A 218 17.52 -19.47 38.65
C LEU A 218 17.50 -18.01 38.11
N LEU A 219 17.16 -17.83 36.83
CA LEU A 219 17.02 -16.50 36.23
C LEU A 219 15.82 -15.72 36.80
N SER A 220 14.71 -16.41 37.11
CA SER A 220 13.54 -15.80 37.76
C SER A 220 13.88 -15.32 39.17
N LEU A 221 14.65 -16.11 39.95
CA LEU A 221 15.14 -15.71 41.27
C LEU A 221 16.08 -14.51 41.19
N LYS A 222 17.04 -14.50 40.25
CA LYS A 222 17.95 -13.35 40.04
C LYS A 222 17.22 -12.10 39.55
N TYR A 223 16.19 -12.25 38.72
CA TYR A 223 15.33 -11.15 38.31
C TYR A 223 14.61 -10.54 39.52
N GLN A 224 14.07 -11.37 40.42
CA GLN A 224 13.46 -10.89 41.66
C GLN A 224 14.49 -10.21 42.57
N GLU A 225 15.68 -10.78 42.78
CA GLU A 225 16.76 -10.15 43.57
C GLU A 225 17.15 -8.76 43.01
N HIS A 226 17.28 -8.64 41.68
CA HIS A 226 17.57 -7.36 41.03
C HIS A 226 16.39 -6.38 41.12
N LYS A 227 15.15 -6.86 41.11
CA LYS A 227 13.95 -6.05 41.32
C LYS A 227 13.88 -5.53 42.76
N ASP A 228 13.99 -6.41 43.76
CA ASP A 228 13.97 -6.04 45.19
C ASP A 228 15.07 -5.00 45.50
N ARG A 229 16.23 -5.14 44.85
CA ARG A 229 17.34 -4.18 44.93
C ARG A 229 17.02 -2.84 44.25
N ALA A 230 16.32 -2.85 43.12
CA ALA A 230 15.88 -1.62 42.45
C ALA A 230 14.80 -0.89 43.27
N ASP A 231 13.82 -1.63 43.80
CA ASP A 231 12.75 -1.11 44.65
C ASP A 231 13.33 -0.51 45.95
N SER A 232 14.32 -1.18 46.57
CA SER A 232 15.06 -0.65 47.72
C SER A 232 15.85 0.64 47.41
N LEU A 233 16.47 0.74 46.23
CA LEU A 233 17.16 1.95 45.79
C LEU A 233 16.17 3.10 45.45
N GLN A 234 14.99 2.77 44.94
CA GLN A 234 13.93 3.75 44.65
C GLN A 234 13.35 4.31 45.96
N LEU A 235 13.04 3.46 46.94
CA LEU A 235 12.63 3.90 48.28
C LEU A 235 13.68 4.86 48.89
N LYS A 236 14.96 4.48 48.86
CA LYS A 236 16.05 5.32 49.39
C LYS A 236 16.24 6.65 48.64
N LYS A 237 15.98 6.67 47.33
CA LYS A 237 15.97 7.91 46.53
C LYS A 237 14.82 8.83 46.97
N ASP A 238 13.65 8.28 47.25
CA ASP A 238 12.47 9.05 47.63
C ASP A 238 12.55 9.51 49.10
N GLU A 239 13.16 8.73 50.01
CA GLU A 239 13.58 9.18 51.35
C GLU A 239 14.51 10.41 51.27
N LEU A 240 15.57 10.32 50.45
CA LEU A 240 16.52 11.43 50.25
C LEU A 240 15.85 12.65 49.63
N ARG A 241 14.90 12.44 48.72
CA ARG A 241 14.10 13.52 48.13
C ARG A 241 13.25 14.23 49.19
N ASN A 242 12.50 13.48 49.99
CA ASN A 242 11.71 14.05 51.10
C ASN A 242 12.60 14.86 52.05
N ARG A 243 13.80 14.36 52.36
CA ARG A 243 14.76 15.08 53.21
C ARG A 243 15.33 16.36 52.57
N VAL A 244 15.43 16.44 51.24
CA VAL A 244 15.75 17.69 50.53
C VAL A 244 14.58 18.67 50.63
N GLU A 245 13.35 18.22 50.39
CA GLU A 245 12.15 19.05 50.44
C GLU A 245 11.89 19.61 51.87
N GLU A 246 12.19 18.83 52.92
CA GLU A 246 12.24 19.30 54.32
C GLU A 246 13.28 20.42 54.53
N LEU A 247 14.51 20.22 54.05
CA LEU A 247 15.61 21.18 54.23
C LEU A 247 15.38 22.48 53.42
N GLU A 248 14.77 22.39 52.25
CA GLU A 248 14.35 23.57 51.46
C GLU A 248 13.25 24.36 52.18
N TYR A 249 12.30 23.69 52.83
CA TYR A 249 11.29 24.33 53.68
C TYR A 249 11.92 25.02 54.92
N GLU A 250 12.86 24.36 55.61
CA GLU A 250 13.58 24.96 56.73
C GLU A 250 14.42 26.17 56.28
N LEU A 251 15.11 26.07 55.13
CA LEU A 251 15.87 27.16 54.53
C LEU A 251 14.98 28.36 54.17
N GLY A 252 13.82 28.12 53.56
CA GLY A 252 12.82 29.16 53.29
C GLY A 252 12.31 29.83 54.57
N LYS A 253 12.06 29.05 55.63
CA LYS A 253 11.65 29.53 56.96
C LYS A 253 12.74 30.31 57.70
N VAL A 254 14.02 30.09 57.39
CA VAL A 254 15.13 30.92 57.88
C VAL A 254 15.24 32.22 57.08
N ARG A 255 15.22 32.16 55.74
CA ARG A 255 15.23 33.35 54.86
C ARG A 255 14.07 34.31 55.16
N ALA A 256 12.87 33.79 55.41
CA ALA A 256 11.70 34.60 55.79
C ALA A 256 11.75 35.18 57.23
N ARG A 257 12.80 34.86 58.01
CA ARG A 257 13.15 35.56 59.27
C ARG A 257 14.27 36.58 59.03
N GLU A 258 15.27 36.21 58.25
CA GLU A 258 16.37 37.08 57.78
C GLU A 258 15.81 38.35 57.12
N GLU A 259 14.93 38.20 56.12
CA GLU A 259 14.23 39.30 55.44
C GLU A 259 13.45 40.23 56.41
N LYS A 260 12.86 39.68 57.48
CA LYS A 260 12.15 40.47 58.50
C LYS A 260 13.11 41.21 59.43
N LEU A 261 14.25 40.61 59.76
CA LEU A 261 15.30 41.25 60.53
C LEU A 261 15.96 42.37 59.71
N ASP A 262 16.20 42.16 58.42
CA ASP A 262 16.69 43.19 57.50
C ASP A 262 15.69 44.33 57.32
N ALA A 263 14.39 44.03 57.19
CA ALA A 263 13.34 45.06 57.13
C ALA A 263 13.28 45.89 58.43
N HIS A 264 13.34 45.25 59.60
CA HIS A 264 13.42 45.95 60.88
C HIS A 264 14.73 46.73 61.04
N LEU A 265 15.86 46.20 60.58
CA LEU A 265 17.15 46.89 60.61
C LEU A 265 17.14 48.13 59.70
N ALA A 266 16.57 48.03 58.50
CA ALA A 266 16.37 49.15 57.59
C ALA A 266 15.46 50.22 58.21
N GLU A 267 14.36 49.83 58.85
CA GLU A 267 13.49 50.75 59.58
C GLU A 267 14.22 51.43 60.76
N CYS A 268 14.96 50.66 61.56
CA CYS A 268 15.79 51.19 62.65
C CYS A 268 16.86 52.16 62.14
N LEU A 269 17.52 51.87 61.02
CA LEU A 269 18.49 52.76 60.38
C LEU A 269 17.83 54.04 59.82
N GLN A 270 16.61 53.96 59.31
CA GLN A 270 15.82 55.11 58.87
C GLN A 270 15.39 55.98 60.06
N ARG A 271 14.90 55.36 61.15
CA ARG A 271 14.59 56.01 62.42
C ARG A 271 15.84 56.67 63.02
N LEU A 272 16.99 56.00 63.02
CA LEU A 272 18.27 56.55 63.52
C LEU A 272 18.75 57.73 62.67
N LYS A 273 18.58 57.70 61.34
CA LYS A 273 18.82 58.86 60.46
C LYS A 273 17.88 60.04 60.72
N SER A 274 16.72 59.81 61.34
CA SER A 274 15.76 60.85 61.73
C SER A 274 15.96 61.39 63.16
N LEU A 275 16.86 60.80 63.96
CA LEU A 275 17.11 61.21 65.35
C LEU A 275 18.44 61.99 65.50
N PRO A 276 18.48 63.10 66.26
CA PRO A 276 19.73 63.74 66.69
C PRO A 276 20.56 62.84 67.63
N LYS A 277 21.90 62.93 67.56
CA LYS A 277 22.84 62.07 68.29
C LYS A 277 23.01 62.44 69.78
N ALA A 278 22.96 61.47 70.72
CA ALA A 278 23.44 61.63 72.11
C ALA A 278 23.71 60.30 72.91
N SER A 279 24.97 60.12 73.41
CA SER A 279 25.50 59.46 74.66
C SER A 279 24.96 58.15 75.32
N GLY A 280 25.86 57.30 75.91
CA GLY A 280 25.57 56.16 76.86
C GLY A 280 26.79 55.27 77.28
N SER A 281 26.83 54.62 78.47
CA SER A 281 28.06 54.00 79.09
C SER A 281 27.91 52.95 80.26
N ILE A 282 28.96 52.10 80.53
CA ILE A 282 29.58 51.67 81.85
C ILE A 282 29.20 50.37 82.69
N SER A 283 30.24 49.79 83.40
CA SER A 283 30.39 48.88 84.63
C SER A 283 30.06 47.33 84.65
N ASP A 284 30.50 46.42 85.59
CA ASP A 284 31.71 46.14 86.48
C ASP A 284 31.68 44.68 87.15
N ASP A 285 32.60 44.22 88.06
CA ASP A 285 32.85 42.78 88.51
C ASP A 285 33.35 42.47 90.00
N SER A 286 33.33 41.18 90.45
CA SER A 286 34.32 40.40 91.31
C SER A 286 34.01 39.72 92.70
N SER A 287 34.99 39.01 93.36
CA SER A 287 34.83 37.86 94.34
C SER A 287 35.94 37.58 95.44
N GLY A 288 35.83 36.54 96.36
CA GLY A 288 36.92 36.08 97.32
C GLY A 288 36.60 35.04 98.49
N ALA A 289 37.59 34.35 99.15
CA ALA A 289 37.46 33.34 100.28
C ALA A 289 38.82 32.88 101.01
N LEU A 290 38.85 32.14 102.19
CA LEU A 290 39.87 31.09 102.65
C LEU A 290 39.92 30.61 104.18
N THR A 291 40.77 29.59 104.53
CA THR A 291 40.93 28.77 105.80
C THR A 291 42.44 28.59 106.27
N MET A 292 43.01 27.74 107.19
CA MET A 292 42.72 26.51 108.04
C MET A 292 43.84 26.23 109.15
N SER A 293 43.71 25.31 110.16
CA SER A 293 44.82 24.82 111.09
C SER A 293 44.50 23.53 111.96
N VAL A 294 45.50 22.85 112.61
CA VAL A 294 45.46 21.54 113.40
C VAL A 294 46.59 21.36 114.51
N THR A 295 46.50 20.45 115.53
CA THR A 295 47.57 20.08 116.54
C THR A 295 47.38 18.70 117.31
N GLN A 296 48.30 18.22 118.21
CA GLN A 296 48.28 16.88 118.93
C GLN A 296 49.00 16.82 120.33
N SER A 297 48.65 15.87 121.25
CA SER A 297 49.54 15.31 122.34
C SER A 297 48.89 14.24 123.30
N SER A 298 49.10 12.90 123.12
CA SER A 298 48.74 11.89 124.17
C SER A 298 49.28 10.41 124.02
N THR A 299 50.42 10.13 123.37
CA THR A 299 50.83 8.82 122.75
C THR A 299 50.35 7.42 123.23
N THR A 300 50.17 7.10 124.52
CA THR A 300 49.56 5.81 124.93
C THR A 300 48.04 5.87 125.06
N SER A 301 47.49 7.04 125.38
CA SER A 301 46.08 7.35 125.12
C SER A 301 45.84 7.35 123.62
N LEU A 302 46.72 7.97 122.80
CA LEU A 302 46.58 7.94 121.33
C LEU A 302 46.43 6.53 120.77
N LYS A 303 47.03 5.47 121.33
CA LYS A 303 46.81 4.10 120.81
C LYS A 303 45.45 3.50 121.19
N ILE A 304 44.88 3.92 122.31
CA ILE A 304 43.52 3.53 122.71
C ILE A 304 42.50 4.37 121.93
N GLU A 305 42.75 5.67 121.79
CA GLU A 305 41.99 6.62 120.96
C GLU A 305 42.08 6.25 119.46
N GLU A 306 43.20 5.72 118.96
CA GLU A 306 43.40 5.24 117.59
C GLU A 306 42.62 3.95 117.33
N VAL A 307 42.63 2.99 118.27
CA VAL A 307 41.80 1.77 118.18
C VAL A 307 40.31 2.08 118.37
N GLN A 308 39.96 3.07 119.20
CA GLN A 308 38.59 3.56 119.34
C GLN A 308 38.13 4.31 118.09
N SER A 309 38.98 5.18 117.53
CA SER A 309 38.72 5.91 116.28
C SER A 309 38.60 4.96 115.09
N GLN A 310 39.42 3.91 114.99
CA GLN A 310 39.26 2.85 113.98
C GLN A 310 37.97 2.05 114.22
N LEU A 311 37.57 1.78 115.47
CA LEU A 311 36.30 1.13 115.79
C LEU A 311 35.09 2.02 115.43
N GLU A 312 35.23 3.34 115.57
CA GLU A 312 34.21 4.33 115.20
C GLU A 312 34.14 4.54 113.69
N GLU A 313 35.28 4.67 112.99
CA GLU A 313 35.38 4.68 111.52
C GLU A 313 34.73 3.41 110.92
N GLN A 314 35.03 2.22 111.45
CA GLN A 314 34.40 0.98 110.98
C GLN A 314 32.91 0.90 111.31
N ARG A 315 32.42 1.57 112.37
CA ARG A 315 30.98 1.69 112.66
C ARG A 315 30.30 2.67 111.71
N GLU A 316 30.91 3.82 111.43
CA GLU A 316 30.41 4.80 110.47
C GLU A 316 30.39 4.25 109.05
N LEU A 317 31.44 3.54 108.64
CA LEU A 317 31.53 2.89 107.33
C LEU A 317 30.50 1.75 107.21
N ALA A 318 30.28 0.95 108.27
CA ALA A 318 29.21 -0.04 108.30
C ALA A 318 27.81 0.61 108.25
N ALA A 319 27.58 1.72 108.96
CA ALA A 319 26.31 2.45 108.93
C ALA A 319 26.05 3.08 107.55
N ALA A 320 27.06 3.71 106.94
CA ALA A 320 26.98 4.24 105.59
C ALA A 320 26.70 3.14 104.57
N ARG A 321 27.32 1.96 104.71
CA ARG A 321 27.08 0.79 103.84
C ARG A 321 25.67 0.22 104.01
N ILE A 322 25.09 0.29 105.22
CA ILE A 322 23.68 -0.06 105.46
C ILE A 322 22.77 0.96 104.76
N MET A 323 23.01 2.28 104.93
CA MET A 323 22.22 3.33 104.26
C MET A 323 22.29 3.22 102.72
N GLU A 324 23.47 2.92 102.17
CA GLU A 324 23.65 2.66 100.73
C GLU A 324 22.79 1.47 100.25
N LEU A 325 22.78 0.36 101.02
CA LEU A 325 21.98 -0.82 100.71
C LEU A 325 20.47 -0.55 100.88
N GLU A 326 20.06 0.24 101.86
CA GLU A 326 18.67 0.65 102.06
C GLU A 326 18.17 1.54 100.92
N GLN A 327 19.00 2.49 100.46
CA GLN A 327 18.72 3.31 99.28
C GLN A 327 18.64 2.44 98.01
N LEU A 328 19.60 1.54 97.78
CA LEU A 328 19.56 0.63 96.62
C LEU A 328 18.30 -0.26 96.64
N GLN A 329 17.87 -0.69 97.83
CA GLN A 329 16.64 -1.46 98.01
C GLN A 329 15.37 -0.60 97.82
N HIS A 330 15.44 0.71 98.05
CA HIS A 330 14.37 1.66 97.72
C HIS A 330 14.25 1.85 96.21
N ASP A 331 15.36 2.17 95.55
CA ASP A 331 15.44 2.43 94.10
C ASP A 331 15.03 1.19 93.28
N TYR A 332 15.39 -0.01 93.75
CA TYR A 332 14.94 -1.27 93.17
C TYR A 332 13.41 -1.48 93.29
N LYS A 333 12.80 -1.10 94.43
CA LYS A 333 11.34 -1.16 94.62
C LYS A 333 10.61 -0.14 93.74
N GLU A 334 11.15 1.07 93.59
CA GLU A 334 10.64 2.09 92.65
C GLU A 334 10.71 1.58 91.19
N SER A 335 11.85 0.98 90.81
CA SER A 335 12.05 0.37 89.50
C SER A 335 11.06 -0.78 89.23
N LEU A 336 10.78 -1.62 90.22
CA LEU A 336 9.74 -2.65 90.10
C LEU A 336 8.34 -2.07 89.91
N LYS A 337 7.93 -1.08 90.73
CA LYS A 337 6.62 -0.41 90.59
C LYS A 337 6.43 0.20 89.20
N THR A 338 7.46 0.88 88.68
CA THR A 338 7.39 1.52 87.36
C THR A 338 7.31 0.50 86.23
N VAL A 339 8.04 -0.63 86.32
CA VAL A 339 7.92 -1.76 85.40
C VAL A 339 6.54 -2.42 85.45
N GLU A 340 5.94 -2.62 86.63
CA GLU A 340 4.60 -3.19 86.72
C GLU A 340 3.51 -2.26 86.19
N ARG A 341 3.60 -0.95 86.49
CA ARG A 341 2.72 0.08 85.89
C ARG A 341 2.77 0.03 84.36
N LEU A 342 3.97 0.11 83.78
CA LEU A 342 4.15 0.07 82.32
C LEU A 342 3.63 -1.25 81.71
N LYS A 343 3.72 -2.38 82.42
CA LYS A 343 3.12 -3.66 81.99
C LYS A 343 1.58 -3.66 82.03
N MET A 344 0.95 -2.86 82.89
CA MET A 344 -0.50 -2.67 82.87
C MET A 344 -0.91 -1.70 81.76
N ASP A 345 -0.22 -0.57 81.63
CA ASP A 345 -0.45 0.42 80.58
C ASP A 345 -0.37 -0.21 79.17
N LEU A 346 0.62 -1.08 78.93
CA LEU A 346 0.78 -1.81 77.66
C LEU A 346 -0.33 -2.86 77.40
N ARG A 347 -1.00 -3.38 78.44
CA ARG A 347 -2.11 -4.35 78.32
C ARG A 347 -3.45 -3.70 78.02
N SER A 348 -3.60 -2.41 78.33
CA SER A 348 -4.81 -1.63 78.06
C SER A 348 -4.49 -0.38 77.23
N LEU A 349 -3.60 -0.53 76.25
CA LEU A 349 -3.15 0.57 75.38
C LEU A 349 -4.33 1.08 74.52
N PRO A 350 -4.72 2.36 74.61
CA PRO A 350 -5.84 2.88 73.81
C PRO A 350 -5.51 2.93 72.32
N GLU A 351 -6.50 2.63 71.47
CA GLU A 351 -6.38 2.65 70.01
C GLU A 351 -5.93 4.02 69.47
N THR A 352 -6.32 5.12 70.12
CA THR A 352 -5.85 6.47 69.78
C THR A 352 -4.34 6.62 69.87
N VAL A 353 -3.69 5.99 70.86
CA VAL A 353 -2.22 6.02 71.01
C VAL A 353 -1.57 5.24 69.86
N VAL A 354 -2.17 4.12 69.44
CA VAL A 354 -1.70 3.34 68.28
C VAL A 354 -1.83 4.15 66.99
N VAL A 355 -2.97 4.80 66.76
CA VAL A 355 -3.21 5.69 65.60
C VAL A 355 -2.28 6.91 65.59
N GLU A 356 -1.83 7.36 66.76
CA GLU A 356 -0.86 8.44 66.89
C GLU A 356 0.60 8.04 66.62
N THR A 357 0.95 6.75 66.60
CA THR A 357 2.31 6.27 66.29
C THR A 357 2.79 6.66 64.89
N ALA A 358 4.10 6.77 64.70
CA ALA A 358 4.71 7.05 63.40
C ALA A 358 4.51 5.85 62.44
N GLU A 359 4.58 4.64 62.99
CA GLU A 359 4.39 3.36 62.34
C GLU A 359 2.99 3.24 61.74
N TYR A 360 1.94 3.52 62.51
CA TYR A 360 0.56 3.52 62.02
C TYR A 360 0.35 4.57 60.93
N LYS A 361 0.84 5.81 61.15
CA LYS A 361 0.72 6.90 60.16
C LYS A 361 1.47 6.58 58.85
N CYS A 362 2.61 5.93 58.93
CA CYS A 362 3.36 5.45 57.77
C CYS A 362 2.57 4.38 57.02
N LEU A 363 2.03 3.38 57.72
CA LEU A 363 1.20 2.31 57.14
C LEU A 363 -0.10 2.86 56.53
N GLN A 364 -0.74 3.83 57.19
CA GLN A 364 -1.93 4.53 56.69
C GLN A 364 -1.64 5.30 55.40
N SER A 365 -0.48 5.95 55.32
CA SER A 365 -0.02 6.63 54.10
C SER A 365 0.21 5.64 52.96
N GLN A 366 0.96 4.56 53.21
CA GLN A 366 1.21 3.49 52.24
C GLN A 366 -0.10 2.85 51.74
N PHE A 367 -1.03 2.54 52.64
CA PHE A 367 -2.34 2.01 52.29
C PHE A 367 -3.15 2.98 51.43
N SER A 368 -3.10 4.28 51.74
CA SER A 368 -3.77 5.33 50.94
C SER A 368 -3.22 5.38 49.51
N VAL A 369 -1.90 5.30 49.33
CA VAL A 369 -1.28 5.23 47.99
C VAL A 369 -1.74 3.98 47.24
N LEU A 370 -1.56 2.79 47.84
CA LEU A 370 -1.95 1.51 47.24
C LEU A 370 -3.44 1.42 46.90
N TYR A 371 -4.31 2.00 47.73
CA TYR A 371 -5.74 2.08 47.48
C TYR A 371 -6.07 2.96 46.26
N ASN A 372 -5.43 4.12 46.15
CA ASN A 372 -5.61 5.03 45.02
C ASN A 372 -5.07 4.41 43.71
N GLU A 373 -3.89 3.78 43.74
CA GLU A 373 -3.34 3.02 42.62
C GLU A 373 -4.28 1.88 42.20
N SER A 374 -4.82 1.11 43.15
CA SER A 374 -5.78 0.04 42.89
C SER A 374 -7.07 0.57 42.24
N MET A 375 -7.57 1.74 42.63
CA MET A 375 -8.73 2.38 42.00
C MET A 375 -8.41 2.92 40.60
N GLN A 376 -7.20 3.43 40.38
CA GLN A 376 -6.75 3.90 39.07
C GLN A 376 -6.60 2.73 38.08
N LEU A 377 -5.94 1.64 38.49
CA LEU A 377 -5.80 0.41 37.70
C LEU A 377 -7.16 -0.22 37.38
N LYS A 378 -8.11 -0.19 38.33
CA LYS A 378 -9.48 -0.64 38.09
C LYS A 378 -10.20 0.21 37.03
N THR A 379 -10.03 1.53 37.07
CA THR A 379 -10.59 2.44 36.06
C THR A 379 -10.00 2.16 34.67
N GLN A 380 -8.67 2.06 34.56
CA GLN A 380 -7.96 1.72 33.31
C GLN A 380 -8.38 0.36 32.73
N LEU A 381 -8.67 -0.62 33.58
CA LEU A 381 -9.19 -1.93 33.16
C LEU A 381 -10.60 -1.82 32.56
N GLU A 382 -11.48 -1.02 33.15
CA GLU A 382 -12.84 -0.78 32.65
C GLU A 382 -12.82 0.02 31.32
N GLU A 383 -11.96 1.03 31.22
CA GLU A 383 -11.69 1.75 29.97
C GLU A 383 -11.17 0.81 28.87
N SER A 384 -10.19 -0.03 29.19
CA SER A 384 -9.61 -1.00 28.25
C SER A 384 -10.66 -2.02 27.76
N ARG A 385 -11.55 -2.48 28.66
CA ARG A 385 -12.70 -3.33 28.28
C ARG A 385 -13.66 -2.62 27.35
N GLN A 386 -13.95 -1.33 27.60
CA GLN A 386 -14.85 -0.54 26.76
C GLN A 386 -14.25 -0.27 25.37
N VAL A 387 -12.94 0.01 25.28
CA VAL A 387 -12.21 0.13 24.01
C VAL A 387 -12.20 -1.20 23.24
N LEU A 388 -11.97 -2.33 23.92
CA LEU A 388 -12.04 -3.66 23.31
C LEU A 388 -13.46 -3.99 22.80
N ALA A 389 -14.50 -3.68 23.57
CA ALA A 389 -15.89 -3.92 23.19
C ALA A 389 -16.32 -3.06 21.99
N THR A 390 -15.96 -1.77 22.00
CA THR A 390 -16.26 -0.86 20.88
C THR A 390 -15.48 -1.22 19.61
N SER A 391 -14.19 -1.55 19.72
CA SER A 391 -13.38 -2.06 18.61
C SER A 391 -13.98 -3.34 18.03
N LYS A 392 -14.27 -4.35 18.85
CA LYS A 392 -14.92 -5.60 18.42
C LYS A 392 -16.23 -5.36 17.67
N ASN A 393 -17.10 -4.50 18.20
CA ASN A 393 -18.38 -4.19 17.58
C ASN A 393 -18.24 -3.38 16.28
N SER A 394 -17.18 -2.56 16.16
CA SER A 394 -16.85 -1.85 14.92
C SER A 394 -16.35 -2.82 13.84
N HIS A 395 -15.44 -3.74 14.18
CA HIS A 395 -14.94 -4.75 13.25
C HIS A 395 -16.03 -5.72 12.78
N LEU A 396 -16.93 -6.16 13.67
CA LEU A 396 -18.08 -7.01 13.28
C LEU A 396 -18.97 -6.33 12.24
N ARG A 397 -19.33 -5.06 12.45
CA ARG A 397 -20.12 -4.28 11.46
C ARG A 397 -19.40 -4.09 10.13
N HIS A 398 -18.08 -3.98 10.15
CA HIS A 398 -17.30 -3.86 8.92
C HIS A 398 -17.24 -5.19 8.15
N ILE A 399 -17.23 -6.33 8.85
CA ILE A 399 -17.38 -7.66 8.23
C ILE A 399 -18.78 -7.81 7.62
N GLU A 400 -19.85 -7.50 8.38
CA GLU A 400 -21.24 -7.50 7.89
C GLU A 400 -21.41 -6.63 6.63
N GLN A 401 -20.72 -5.48 6.57
CA GLN A 401 -20.68 -4.62 5.38
C GLN A 401 -19.94 -5.28 4.20
N MET A 402 -18.76 -5.84 4.41
CA MET A 402 -17.99 -6.50 3.35
C MET A 402 -18.74 -7.72 2.78
N GLU A 403 -19.39 -8.52 3.61
CA GLU A 403 -20.22 -9.66 3.17
C GLU A 403 -21.41 -9.19 2.31
N SER A 404 -22.03 -8.07 2.68
CA SER A 404 -23.11 -7.44 1.91
C SER A 404 -22.63 -6.89 0.57
N GLU A 405 -21.46 -6.26 0.54
CA GLU A 405 -20.83 -5.72 -0.68
C GLU A 405 -20.34 -6.83 -1.62
N GLU A 406 -19.79 -7.93 -1.09
CA GLU A 406 -19.45 -9.11 -1.89
C GLU A 406 -20.71 -9.72 -2.51
N LEU A 407 -21.76 -9.95 -1.72
CA LEU A 407 -23.03 -10.49 -2.20
C LEU A 407 -23.68 -9.58 -3.26
N LEU A 408 -23.52 -8.26 -3.15
CA LEU A 408 -23.94 -7.29 -4.18
C LEU A 408 -23.10 -7.44 -5.46
N MET A 409 -21.79 -7.60 -5.35
CA MET A 409 -20.89 -7.75 -6.49
C MET A 409 -21.10 -9.09 -7.21
N GLN A 410 -21.26 -10.20 -6.47
CA GLN A 410 -21.62 -11.51 -7.03
C GLN A 410 -22.94 -11.45 -7.83
N LYS A 411 -23.95 -10.73 -7.31
CA LYS A 411 -25.22 -10.51 -8.02
C LYS A 411 -25.03 -9.71 -9.31
N LYS A 412 -24.24 -8.62 -9.28
CA LYS A 412 -23.91 -7.82 -10.47
C LYS A 412 -23.20 -8.65 -11.53
N LEU A 413 -22.16 -9.40 -11.13
CA LEU A 413 -21.39 -10.26 -12.03
C LEU A 413 -22.28 -11.34 -12.66
N ARG A 414 -23.18 -11.98 -11.88
CA ARG A 414 -24.11 -12.98 -12.41
C ARG A 414 -25.07 -12.39 -13.46
N THR A 415 -25.60 -11.19 -13.24
CA THR A 415 -26.43 -10.49 -14.23
C THR A 415 -25.63 -10.13 -15.49
N GLU A 416 -24.38 -9.70 -15.34
CA GLU A 416 -23.53 -9.34 -16.48
C GLU A 416 -23.11 -10.56 -17.31
N VAL A 417 -22.85 -11.72 -16.68
CA VAL A 417 -22.63 -12.99 -17.39
C VAL A 417 -23.86 -13.34 -18.25
N ILE A 418 -25.07 -13.32 -17.67
CA ILE A 418 -26.31 -13.60 -18.42
C ILE A 418 -26.47 -12.62 -19.60
N ARG A 419 -26.21 -11.32 -19.38
CA ARG A 419 -26.27 -10.29 -20.42
C ARG A 419 -25.27 -10.53 -21.57
N LEU A 420 -24.08 -11.06 -21.26
CA LEU A 420 -23.06 -11.41 -22.24
C LEU A 420 -23.38 -12.73 -22.97
N GLU A 421 -23.98 -13.71 -22.28
CA GLU A 421 -24.49 -14.94 -22.88
C GLU A 421 -25.62 -14.65 -23.89
N ASP A 422 -26.60 -13.82 -23.52
CA ASP A 422 -27.67 -13.36 -24.42
C ASP A 422 -27.12 -12.63 -25.65
N ALA A 423 -26.18 -11.71 -25.46
CA ALA A 423 -25.54 -10.98 -26.56
C ALA A 423 -24.74 -11.91 -27.50
N LEU A 424 -24.04 -12.91 -26.94
CA LEU A 424 -23.32 -13.92 -27.71
C LEU A 424 -24.25 -14.84 -28.50
N VAL A 425 -25.43 -15.18 -27.95
CA VAL A 425 -26.50 -15.90 -28.66
C VAL A 425 -27.07 -15.04 -29.80
N GLN A 426 -27.28 -13.74 -29.58
CA GLN A 426 -27.72 -12.81 -30.63
C GLN A 426 -26.70 -12.72 -31.78
N VAL A 427 -25.42 -12.48 -31.49
CA VAL A 427 -24.38 -12.37 -32.53
C VAL A 427 -24.23 -13.68 -33.32
N ARG A 428 -24.36 -14.86 -32.66
CA ARG A 428 -24.40 -16.16 -33.37
C ARG A 428 -25.58 -16.29 -34.31
N LYS A 429 -26.77 -15.79 -33.92
CA LYS A 429 -27.96 -15.77 -34.78
C LYS A 429 -27.76 -14.83 -35.98
N GLU A 430 -27.22 -13.64 -35.74
CA GLU A 430 -26.91 -12.65 -36.79
C GLU A 430 -25.88 -13.18 -37.79
N TYR A 431 -24.84 -13.86 -37.31
CA TYR A 431 -23.87 -14.56 -38.16
C TYR A 431 -24.52 -15.64 -39.03
N GLU A 432 -25.35 -16.52 -38.47
CA GLU A 432 -25.97 -17.60 -39.26
C GLU A 432 -27.01 -17.07 -40.25
N MET A 433 -27.76 -16.01 -39.92
CA MET A 433 -28.63 -15.32 -40.87
C MET A 433 -27.82 -14.73 -42.04
N LEU A 434 -26.75 -13.99 -41.75
CA LEU A 434 -25.89 -13.38 -42.79
C LEU A 434 -25.18 -14.45 -43.64
N ARG A 435 -24.80 -15.59 -43.05
CA ARG A 435 -24.25 -16.74 -43.76
C ARG A 435 -25.28 -17.35 -44.72
N ILE A 436 -26.52 -17.55 -44.27
CA ILE A 436 -27.61 -18.06 -45.13
C ILE A 436 -27.91 -17.08 -46.27
N GLU A 437 -27.93 -15.78 -46.00
CA GLU A 437 -28.06 -14.74 -47.04
C GLU A 437 -26.90 -14.79 -48.04
N PHE A 438 -25.66 -14.99 -47.59
CA PHE A 438 -24.51 -15.15 -48.48
C PHE A 438 -24.59 -16.41 -49.34
N GLU A 439 -24.95 -17.57 -48.76
CA GLU A 439 -25.13 -18.83 -49.49
C GLU A 439 -26.25 -18.73 -50.55
N GLN A 440 -27.35 -18.03 -50.24
CA GLN A 440 -28.42 -17.75 -51.21
C GLN A 440 -27.97 -16.81 -52.34
N ASN A 441 -27.28 -15.72 -52.02
CA ASN A 441 -26.75 -14.78 -53.02
C ASN A 441 -25.70 -15.43 -53.94
N LEU A 442 -24.86 -16.32 -53.39
CA LEU A 442 -23.91 -17.11 -54.17
C LEU A 442 -24.64 -18.04 -55.15
N ALA A 443 -25.63 -18.81 -54.68
CA ALA A 443 -26.40 -19.72 -55.54
C ALA A 443 -27.14 -18.98 -56.68
N ALA A 444 -27.71 -17.80 -56.41
CA ALA A 444 -28.33 -16.95 -57.42
C ALA A 444 -27.31 -16.42 -58.45
N THR A 445 -26.10 -16.09 -57.99
CA THR A 445 -24.98 -15.65 -58.85
C THR A 445 -24.48 -16.79 -59.75
N GLU A 446 -24.38 -18.03 -59.23
CA GLU A 446 -24.00 -19.19 -60.01
C GLU A 446 -25.02 -19.51 -61.12
N GLN A 447 -26.32 -19.50 -60.81
CA GLN A 447 -27.40 -19.72 -61.79
C GLN A 447 -27.45 -18.63 -62.89
N THR A 448 -26.99 -17.42 -62.58
CA THR A 448 -26.86 -16.32 -63.55
C THR A 448 -25.84 -16.64 -64.66
N GLY A 449 -24.87 -17.54 -64.42
CA GLY A 449 -23.90 -18.01 -65.41
C GLY A 449 -24.54 -18.77 -66.60
N PRO A 450 -25.23 -19.90 -66.35
CA PRO A 450 -26.00 -20.64 -67.36
C PRO A 450 -27.01 -19.79 -68.13
N ILE A 451 -27.84 -18.99 -67.45
CA ILE A 451 -28.86 -18.12 -68.09
C ILE A 451 -28.19 -17.18 -69.11
N ASN A 452 -27.07 -16.57 -68.76
CA ASN A 452 -26.32 -15.70 -69.68
C ASN A 452 -25.63 -16.47 -70.82
N ARG A 453 -25.35 -17.78 -70.70
CA ARG A 453 -24.88 -18.62 -71.82
C ARG A 453 -26.04 -18.90 -72.79
N GLU A 454 -27.18 -19.35 -72.27
CA GLU A 454 -28.39 -19.63 -73.07
C GLU A 454 -28.88 -18.38 -73.81
N MET A 455 -28.92 -17.22 -73.15
CA MET A 455 -29.26 -15.95 -73.78
C MET A 455 -28.30 -15.61 -74.94
N ARG A 456 -26.99 -15.84 -74.78
CA ARG A 456 -26.00 -15.63 -75.86
C ARG A 456 -26.17 -16.62 -77.02
N HIS A 457 -26.52 -17.88 -76.74
CA HIS A 457 -26.84 -18.86 -77.79
C HIS A 457 -28.13 -18.48 -78.55
N LEU A 458 -29.17 -18.04 -77.84
CA LEU A 458 -30.43 -17.55 -78.44
C LEU A 458 -30.18 -16.34 -79.34
N ILE A 459 -29.43 -15.33 -78.86
CA ILE A 459 -29.04 -14.15 -79.64
C ILE A 459 -28.25 -14.58 -80.89
N THR A 460 -27.30 -15.50 -80.76
CA THR A 460 -26.50 -16.00 -81.89
C THR A 460 -27.37 -16.72 -82.93
N SER A 461 -28.34 -17.53 -82.49
CA SER A 461 -29.30 -18.21 -83.37
C SER A 461 -30.20 -17.22 -84.11
N LEU A 462 -30.79 -16.25 -83.40
CA LEU A 462 -31.65 -15.21 -83.98
C LEU A 462 -30.89 -14.30 -84.96
N GLN A 463 -29.61 -14.00 -84.68
CA GLN A 463 -28.72 -13.30 -85.61
C GLN A 463 -28.41 -14.13 -86.86
N SER A 464 -28.17 -15.44 -86.70
CA SER A 464 -27.94 -16.36 -87.84
C SER A 464 -29.17 -16.44 -88.74
N HIS A 465 -30.36 -16.66 -88.16
CA HIS A 465 -31.61 -16.69 -88.91
C HIS A 465 -31.91 -15.34 -89.60
N ASN A 466 -31.62 -14.21 -88.96
CA ASN A 466 -31.69 -12.89 -89.59
C ASN A 466 -30.74 -12.75 -90.80
N ARG A 467 -29.52 -13.31 -90.73
CA ARG A 467 -28.58 -13.31 -91.87
C ARG A 467 -29.11 -14.19 -93.01
N GLN A 468 -29.65 -15.37 -92.70
CA GLN A 468 -30.28 -16.25 -93.69
C GLN A 468 -31.46 -15.56 -94.39
N LEU A 469 -32.42 -15.02 -93.63
CA LEU A 469 -33.58 -14.30 -94.18
C LEU A 469 -33.16 -13.11 -95.05
N LYS A 470 -32.12 -12.36 -94.66
CA LYS A 470 -31.56 -11.29 -95.50
C LYS A 470 -30.97 -11.82 -96.81
N GLY A 471 -30.28 -12.96 -96.79
CA GLY A 471 -29.79 -13.65 -98.00
C GLY A 471 -30.91 -14.17 -98.90
N GLU A 472 -31.97 -14.74 -98.32
CA GLU A 472 -33.15 -15.18 -99.06
C GLU A 472 -33.91 -14.00 -99.69
N VAL A 473 -34.12 -12.91 -98.95
CA VAL A 473 -34.69 -11.66 -99.49
C VAL A 473 -33.83 -11.09 -100.63
N GLN A 474 -32.50 -11.15 -100.54
CA GLN A 474 -31.62 -10.76 -101.66
C GLN A 474 -31.79 -11.69 -102.87
N ARG A 475 -31.91 -13.02 -102.66
CA ARG A 475 -32.16 -14.01 -103.71
C ARG A 475 -33.51 -13.79 -104.39
N TYR A 476 -34.58 -13.53 -103.64
CA TYR A 476 -35.90 -13.21 -104.18
C TYR A 476 -35.91 -11.86 -104.90
N LYS A 477 -35.23 -10.82 -104.38
CA LYS A 477 -35.05 -9.54 -105.09
C LYS A 477 -34.28 -9.70 -106.40
N ARG A 478 -33.32 -10.63 -106.49
CA ARG A 478 -32.63 -10.95 -107.75
C ARG A 478 -33.56 -11.65 -108.74
N LYS A 479 -34.25 -12.71 -108.31
CA LYS A 479 -35.28 -13.40 -109.12
C LYS A 479 -36.37 -12.46 -109.65
N LEU A 480 -36.81 -11.52 -108.82
CA LEU A 480 -37.80 -10.52 -109.23
C LEU A 480 -37.27 -9.57 -110.31
N LYS A 481 -35.99 -9.17 -110.24
CA LYS A 481 -35.32 -8.40 -111.31
C LYS A 481 -35.14 -9.21 -112.59
N GLU A 482 -34.74 -10.47 -112.47
CA GLU A 482 -34.60 -11.42 -113.59
C GLU A 482 -35.95 -11.60 -114.31
N ALA A 483 -37.01 -11.93 -113.57
CA ALA A 483 -38.37 -12.07 -114.11
C ALA A 483 -38.95 -10.75 -114.66
N ALA A 484 -38.64 -9.60 -114.06
CA ALA A 484 -39.06 -8.30 -114.60
C ALA A 484 -38.33 -7.94 -115.91
N ALA A 485 -37.04 -8.29 -116.04
CA ALA A 485 -36.29 -8.11 -117.28
C ALA A 485 -36.78 -9.08 -118.39
N GLU A 486 -37.10 -10.32 -118.03
CA GLU A 486 -37.72 -11.30 -118.94
C GLU A 486 -39.12 -10.85 -119.39
N ALA A 487 -39.97 -10.38 -118.47
CA ALA A 487 -41.27 -9.79 -118.80
C ALA A 487 -41.14 -8.54 -119.69
N HIS A 488 -40.11 -7.71 -119.50
CA HIS A 488 -39.84 -6.58 -120.38
C HIS A 488 -39.38 -7.03 -121.78
N ARG A 489 -38.52 -8.04 -121.88
CA ARG A 489 -38.12 -8.67 -123.15
C ARG A 489 -39.31 -9.29 -123.88
N LEU A 490 -40.22 -9.95 -123.15
CA LEU A 490 -41.45 -10.51 -123.71
C LEU A 490 -42.39 -9.40 -124.21
N LYS A 491 -42.51 -8.27 -123.50
CA LYS A 491 -43.23 -7.08 -123.99
C LYS A 491 -42.62 -6.52 -125.27
N GLN A 492 -41.31 -6.30 -125.33
CA GLN A 492 -40.61 -5.87 -126.55
C GLN A 492 -40.82 -6.86 -127.71
N THR A 493 -40.82 -8.16 -127.44
CA THR A 493 -41.08 -9.20 -128.46
C THR A 493 -42.53 -9.15 -128.94
N LEU A 494 -43.50 -8.90 -128.05
CA LEU A 494 -44.90 -8.71 -128.38
C LEU A 494 -45.11 -7.44 -129.22
N GLU A 495 -44.49 -6.32 -128.84
CA GLU A 495 -44.51 -5.06 -129.60
C GLU A 495 -43.92 -5.23 -131.01
N MET A 496 -42.77 -5.92 -131.14
CA MET A 496 -42.18 -6.27 -132.44
C MET A 496 -43.10 -7.18 -133.28
N SER A 497 -43.84 -8.10 -132.66
CA SER A 497 -44.86 -8.90 -133.37
C SER A 497 -46.07 -8.07 -133.79
N HIS A 498 -46.44 -7.06 -133.02
CA HIS A 498 -47.53 -6.12 -133.35
C HIS A 498 -47.16 -5.23 -134.54
N VAL A 499 -45.90 -4.79 -134.63
CA VAL A 499 -45.36 -4.05 -135.78
C VAL A 499 -45.37 -4.89 -137.06
N ALA A 500 -45.21 -6.22 -136.95
CA ALA A 500 -45.26 -7.13 -138.10
C ALA A 500 -46.69 -7.41 -138.64
N VAL A 501 -47.75 -6.95 -137.94
CA VAL A 501 -49.15 -7.32 -138.23
C VAL A 501 -50.04 -6.12 -138.62
N THR A 502 -49.58 -4.87 -138.51
CA THR A 502 -50.48 -3.70 -138.65
C THR A 502 -49.91 -2.58 -139.55
N SER A 503 -50.25 -2.60 -140.84
CA SER A 503 -49.83 -1.61 -141.84
C SER A 503 -50.97 -0.72 -142.38
N THR A 504 -51.69 0.02 -141.53
CA THR A 504 -52.60 1.14 -141.94
C THR A 504 -52.88 2.16 -140.80
N VAL A 505 -52.07 3.21 -140.69
CA VAL A 505 -52.42 4.65 -140.91
C VAL A 505 -53.87 5.12 -140.56
N PRO A 506 -54.13 6.29 -139.89
CA PRO A 506 -53.29 7.16 -139.02
C PRO A 506 -54.02 7.84 -137.80
N SER A 507 -53.31 8.74 -137.10
CA SER A 507 -53.81 9.94 -136.33
C SER A 507 -54.79 9.75 -135.15
N SER A 508 -54.64 10.42 -134.00
CA SER A 508 -54.45 11.88 -133.84
C SER A 508 -53.70 12.28 -132.54
N ALA A 509 -53.37 13.57 -132.40
CA ALA A 509 -52.65 14.17 -131.26
C ALA A 509 -53.59 14.48 -130.05
N SER A 510 -53.19 15.07 -128.90
CA SER A 510 -52.00 15.88 -128.54
C SER A 510 -51.82 16.04 -127.01
N SER A 511 -50.56 16.13 -126.53
CA SER A 511 -50.03 16.93 -125.37
C SER A 511 -50.76 16.92 -123.98
N THR A 512 -50.12 17.09 -122.81
CA THR A 512 -49.05 18.02 -122.40
C THR A 512 -48.23 17.52 -121.16
N SER A 513 -47.08 18.17 -120.89
CA SER A 513 -46.46 18.58 -119.59
C SER A 513 -46.92 17.97 -118.22
N SER A 514 -46.13 17.88 -117.14
CA SER A 514 -44.69 18.10 -116.81
C SER A 514 -44.49 17.95 -115.28
N GLU A 515 -43.24 17.86 -114.80
CA GLU A 515 -42.82 18.11 -113.39
C GLU A 515 -43.36 17.15 -112.28
N GLY A 516 -42.81 17.10 -111.06
CA GLY A 516 -41.58 17.69 -110.51
C GLY A 516 -41.45 17.51 -108.98
N GLY A 517 -40.25 17.76 -108.42
CA GLY A 517 -39.96 17.74 -106.97
C GLY A 517 -39.57 16.37 -106.39
N SER A 518 -38.67 16.20 -105.40
CA SER A 518 -38.15 17.06 -104.30
C SER A 518 -39.16 17.34 -103.18
N SER A 519 -38.80 17.36 -101.89
CA SER A 519 -37.48 17.18 -101.23
C SER A 519 -37.63 16.75 -99.76
N ALA A 520 -36.49 16.47 -99.11
CA ALA A 520 -36.39 15.95 -97.74
C ALA A 520 -36.42 17.01 -96.61
N SER A 521 -36.53 16.49 -95.38
CA SER A 521 -35.80 16.90 -94.16
C SER A 521 -36.31 18.03 -93.24
N ARG A 522 -35.98 17.85 -91.94
CA ARG A 522 -35.92 18.81 -90.80
C ARG A 522 -37.25 19.14 -90.08
N GLU A 523 -37.33 19.05 -88.74
CA GLU A 523 -36.66 19.81 -87.63
C GLU A 523 -37.17 21.28 -87.60
N ASP A 524 -37.60 21.89 -86.50
CA ASP A 524 -37.58 21.52 -85.05
C ASP A 524 -38.61 22.35 -84.22
N CYS A 525 -38.77 22.05 -82.92
CA CYS A 525 -39.28 22.93 -81.83
C CYS A 525 -40.77 23.40 -81.84
N ALA A 526 -41.40 23.82 -80.72
CA ALA A 526 -41.17 23.62 -79.26
C ALA A 526 -42.40 24.12 -78.42
N VAL A 527 -42.27 24.04 -77.08
CA VAL A 527 -43.05 24.73 -76.01
C VAL A 527 -44.32 24.02 -75.48
N ALA A 528 -44.58 24.20 -74.17
CA ALA A 528 -45.59 23.55 -73.33
C ALA A 528 -46.66 24.60 -72.83
N PRO A 529 -47.42 24.53 -71.69
CA PRO A 529 -47.35 23.62 -70.52
C PRO A 529 -48.68 23.10 -69.88
N GLY A 530 -48.54 22.03 -69.06
CA GLY A 530 -49.13 21.93 -67.70
C GLY A 530 -50.50 21.28 -67.48
N SER A 531 -50.56 20.24 -66.61
CA SER A 531 -51.36 20.24 -65.35
C SER A 531 -51.33 18.90 -64.55
N VAL A 532 -50.73 18.95 -63.34
CA VAL A 532 -51.16 18.35 -62.04
C VAL A 532 -51.53 16.85 -61.86
N SER A 533 -50.85 16.23 -60.87
CA SER A 533 -51.20 15.04 -60.02
C SER A 533 -51.09 13.62 -60.59
N GLY A 534 -50.64 12.64 -59.77
CA GLY A 534 -50.50 11.22 -60.18
C GLY A 534 -49.99 10.20 -59.14
N GLY A 535 -48.96 10.51 -58.35
CA GLY A 535 -48.55 9.75 -57.15
C GLY A 535 -47.58 8.55 -57.30
N SER A 536 -46.96 8.21 -56.14
CA SER A 536 -46.20 6.99 -55.78
C SER A 536 -44.76 6.70 -56.28
N LEU A 537 -43.87 6.67 -55.26
CA LEU A 537 -42.74 5.77 -55.04
C LEU A 537 -41.38 5.95 -55.76
N THR A 538 -40.35 5.49 -55.04
CA THR A 538 -38.90 5.47 -55.35
C THR A 538 -38.20 6.84 -55.44
N GLY A 539 -37.38 7.13 -54.43
CA GLY A 539 -36.45 8.26 -54.42
C GLY A 539 -35.05 7.80 -54.02
N PRO A 540 -34.08 7.74 -54.95
CA PRO A 540 -32.68 7.49 -54.62
C PRO A 540 -32.00 8.79 -54.20
N HIS A 541 -31.31 8.81 -53.06
CA HIS A 541 -30.48 9.94 -52.67
C HIS A 541 -28.99 9.62 -52.86
N GLN A 542 -28.35 10.37 -53.76
CA GLN A 542 -26.90 10.49 -53.79
C GLN A 542 -26.44 11.29 -52.56
N ILE A 543 -25.30 10.92 -52.00
CA ILE A 543 -24.48 11.78 -51.13
C ILE A 543 -23.05 11.77 -51.69
N GLU A 544 -22.37 12.90 -51.54
CA GLU A 544 -21.18 13.28 -52.30
C GLU A 544 -19.93 12.48 -51.91
N ALA A 545 -19.04 12.27 -52.88
CA ALA A 545 -17.73 11.67 -52.64
C ALA A 545 -16.81 12.66 -51.90
N ARG A 546 -16.65 12.48 -50.58
CA ARG A 546 -15.49 12.99 -49.86
C ARG A 546 -14.37 11.96 -49.91
N ARG A 547 -13.23 12.36 -50.46
CA ARG A 547 -11.97 11.65 -50.23
C ARG A 547 -11.45 12.03 -48.85
N SER A 548 -11.17 11.03 -48.04
CA SER A 548 -10.24 11.12 -46.92
C SER A 548 -9.03 10.30 -47.33
N ASP A 549 -7.90 10.94 -47.54
CA ASP A 549 -6.63 10.23 -47.68
C ASP A 549 -6.16 9.87 -46.27
N GLU A 550 -6.23 8.59 -45.91
CA GLU A 550 -5.63 8.05 -44.68
C GLU A 550 -4.33 7.33 -45.05
N ASP A 551 -3.19 7.94 -44.71
CA ASP A 551 -1.86 7.37 -44.93
C ASP A 551 -1.70 6.07 -44.13
N SER A 552 -1.58 4.94 -44.83
CA SER A 552 -1.13 3.68 -44.24
C SER A 552 0.37 3.76 -43.92
N HIS A 553 0.71 4.26 -42.74
CA HIS A 553 2.04 4.04 -42.17
C HIS A 553 2.11 2.63 -41.58
N ASP A 554 2.83 1.74 -42.27
CA ASP A 554 3.24 0.44 -41.75
C ASP A 554 4.29 0.64 -40.64
N ASP A 555 3.85 0.83 -39.39
CA ASP A 555 4.72 0.70 -38.22
C ASP A 555 5.02 -0.80 -37.97
N ASP A 556 5.97 -1.32 -38.74
CA ASP A 556 6.47 -2.70 -38.70
C ASP A 556 7.30 -2.95 -37.43
N LEU A 557 6.61 -2.91 -36.28
CA LEU A 557 7.19 -3.17 -34.96
C LEU A 557 7.47 -4.68 -34.79
N PRO A 558 8.72 -5.08 -34.50
CA PRO A 558 9.06 -6.50 -34.42
C PRO A 558 8.37 -7.15 -33.22
N MET A 559 7.52 -8.14 -33.49
CA MET A 559 7.05 -9.05 -32.44
C MET A 559 8.24 -9.80 -31.86
N GLU A 560 8.69 -9.41 -30.66
CA GLU A 560 9.56 -10.25 -29.84
C GLU A 560 8.82 -11.57 -29.57
N LYS A 561 9.28 -12.64 -30.21
CA LYS A 561 8.95 -13.99 -29.76
C LYS A 561 9.50 -14.15 -28.36
N GLY A 562 8.61 -14.20 -27.37
CA GLY A 562 8.97 -14.55 -26.00
C GLY A 562 9.81 -15.83 -26.00
N LYS A 563 10.93 -15.80 -25.25
CA LYS A 563 11.87 -16.92 -25.14
C LYS A 563 11.11 -18.20 -24.79
N SER A 564 11.39 -19.28 -25.49
CA SER A 564 10.71 -20.55 -25.21
C SER A 564 11.14 -21.11 -23.85
N ASP A 565 10.27 -21.84 -23.17
CA ASP A 565 10.57 -22.48 -21.87
C ASP A 565 11.94 -23.20 -21.81
N PRO A 566 12.37 -24.02 -22.81
CA PRO A 566 13.69 -24.66 -22.80
C PRO A 566 14.89 -23.70 -22.99
N GLU A 567 14.66 -22.45 -23.37
CA GLU A 567 15.68 -21.38 -23.37
C GLU A 567 15.71 -20.67 -22.01
N LEU A 568 14.54 -20.36 -21.44
CA LEU A 568 14.42 -19.77 -20.10
C LEU A 568 15.06 -20.68 -19.02
N ILE A 569 14.79 -21.99 -19.10
CA ILE A 569 15.40 -23.02 -18.24
C ILE A 569 16.92 -23.13 -18.43
N ARG A 570 17.43 -22.83 -19.64
CA ARG A 570 18.86 -22.86 -19.95
C ARG A 570 19.59 -21.64 -19.37
N GLU A 571 18.96 -20.47 -19.45
CA GLU A 571 19.49 -19.21 -18.93
C GLU A 571 19.49 -19.20 -17.40
N LEU A 572 18.41 -19.69 -16.76
CA LEU A 572 18.38 -19.94 -15.31
C LEU A 572 19.48 -20.91 -14.86
N LYS A 573 19.78 -21.97 -15.63
CA LYS A 573 20.90 -22.89 -15.35
C LYS A 573 22.29 -22.30 -15.58
N ILE A 574 22.41 -21.16 -16.25
CA ILE A 574 23.66 -20.41 -16.40
C ILE A 574 23.81 -19.41 -15.25
N GLN A 575 22.71 -18.83 -14.76
CA GLN A 575 22.70 -17.91 -13.61
C GLN A 575 22.82 -18.61 -12.24
N LEU A 576 22.67 -19.95 -12.18
CA LEU A 576 22.90 -20.77 -10.99
C LEU A 576 24.33 -21.37 -10.91
N LYS A 577 25.30 -20.77 -11.59
CA LYS A 577 26.74 -21.12 -11.57
C LYS A 577 27.61 -19.92 -11.24
#